data_AF-A0A954JX76-F1
#
_entry.id   AF-A0A954JX76-F1
#
_cell.length_a   1.000
_cell.length_b   1.000
_cell.length_c   1.000
_cell.angle_alpha   90.00
_cell.angle_beta   90.00
_cell.angle_gamma   90.00
#
_symmetry.space_group_name_H-M   'P 1'
#
loop_
_entity.id
_entity.type
_entity.pdbx_description
1 polymer ?
#
loop_
_entity_poly.entity_id
_entity_poly.type
_entity_poly.pdbx_seq_one_letter_code
_entity_poly.pdbx_strand_id
1 'polypeptide(L)'
;MIESENPYQAPLESGFPCATPHGETFDTSAFVAWTFVFAANLIVPLLFGWGLTQDHGRTGRLVALVGFLGAGCAFCLSRPIAARKSIAGSVITGVSQVFPILHIISGEITLEITLRFGFVVINDASPMGHDVSGEAEGFLLTLIVGCTLLVCAAGAGQLLGFLLPASWLIRNSDKVLSTNPQPHS
;
A
#
# COMPACT_ATOMS: atom_id res chain seq x y z
N MET A 1 12.17 -30.06 59.19
CA MET A 1 11.05 -29.47 58.43
C MET A 1 11.23 -29.98 57.01
N ILE A 2 10.36 -30.91 56.59
CA ILE A 2 10.45 -31.58 55.29
C ILE A 2 9.66 -30.70 54.32
N GLU A 3 10.35 -30.16 53.34
CA GLU A 3 9.79 -29.34 52.26
C GLU A 3 8.80 -30.23 51.48
N SER A 4 7.51 -29.88 51.52
CA SER A 4 6.48 -30.66 50.83
C SER A 4 6.60 -30.41 49.33
N GLU A 5 7.29 -31.32 48.66
CA GLU A 5 7.41 -31.42 47.21
C GLU A 5 6.00 -31.48 46.61
N ASN A 6 5.59 -30.40 45.92
CA ASN A 6 4.26 -30.28 45.35
C ASN A 6 4.13 -31.24 44.15
N PRO A 7 3.30 -32.29 44.21
CA PRO A 7 3.19 -33.29 43.15
C PRO A 7 2.54 -32.74 41.87
N TYR A 8 2.00 -31.51 41.90
CA TYR A 8 1.46 -30.80 40.74
C TYR A 8 2.41 -29.74 40.18
N GLN A 9 3.64 -29.66 40.68
CA GLN A 9 4.63 -28.76 40.12
C GLN A 9 5.05 -29.31 38.76
N ALA A 10 4.58 -28.67 37.68
CA ALA A 10 5.06 -28.95 36.34
C ALA A 10 6.60 -28.81 36.34
N PRO A 11 7.34 -29.70 35.65
CA PRO A 11 8.78 -29.61 35.58
C PRO A 11 9.18 -28.17 35.24
N LEU A 12 10.06 -27.58 36.05
CA LEU A 12 10.73 -26.34 35.68
C LEU A 12 11.53 -26.66 34.42
N GLU A 13 10.92 -26.43 33.25
CA GLU A 13 11.57 -26.46 31.94
C GLU A 13 12.60 -25.33 31.94
N SER A 14 13.74 -25.63 32.56
CA SER A 14 14.92 -24.79 32.80
C SER A 14 15.70 -24.47 31.53
N GLY A 15 15.02 -24.51 30.38
CA GLY A 15 15.64 -24.44 29.06
C GLY A 15 14.74 -23.90 27.97
N PHE A 16 13.60 -23.27 28.29
CA PHE A 16 13.01 -22.41 27.27
C PHE A 16 13.96 -21.23 27.08
N PRO A 17 14.52 -21.04 25.87
CA PRO A 17 15.27 -19.83 25.58
C PRO A 17 14.32 -18.70 25.92
N CYS A 18 14.69 -17.93 26.95
CA CYS A 18 14.00 -16.72 27.36
C CYS A 18 13.70 -15.99 26.07
N ALA A 19 12.41 -15.92 25.69
CA ALA A 19 12.00 -15.45 24.37
C ALA A 19 12.67 -14.10 24.16
N THR A 20 13.77 -14.11 23.40
CA THR A 20 14.57 -12.91 23.21
C THR A 20 13.58 -11.94 22.62
N PRO A 21 13.35 -10.77 23.25
CA PRO A 21 12.39 -9.80 22.75
C PRO A 21 12.71 -9.66 21.28
N HIS A 22 11.77 -10.09 20.42
CA HIS A 22 11.96 -10.08 18.99
C HIS A 22 12.40 -8.65 18.69
N GLY A 23 13.70 -8.47 18.44
CA GLY A 23 14.24 -7.18 18.08
C GLY A 23 13.37 -6.71 16.95
N GLU A 24 12.87 -5.48 17.01
CA GLU A 24 12.07 -4.87 15.96
C GLU A 24 12.94 -4.80 14.70
N THR A 25 13.11 -5.94 14.03
CA THR A 25 13.83 -6.04 12.79
C THR A 25 12.93 -5.36 11.79
N PHE A 26 13.37 -4.20 11.32
CA PHE A 26 12.75 -3.48 10.22
C PHE A 26 12.36 -4.48 9.14
N ASP A 27 11.06 -4.54 8.83
CA ASP A 27 10.52 -5.40 7.77
C ASP A 27 10.91 -4.80 6.41
N THR A 28 12.19 -4.97 6.09
CA THR A 28 12.81 -4.49 4.86
C THR A 28 12.09 -5.07 3.64
N SER A 29 11.55 -6.29 3.79
CA SER A 29 10.77 -6.94 2.73
C SER A 29 9.49 -6.19 2.41
N ALA A 30 8.73 -5.74 3.42
CA ALA A 30 7.52 -4.96 3.22
C ALA A 30 7.82 -3.59 2.60
N PHE A 31 8.90 -2.93 3.03
CA PHE A 31 9.33 -1.65 2.46
C PHE A 31 9.70 -1.75 0.97
N VAL A 32 10.49 -2.76 0.61
CA VAL A 32 10.89 -3.01 -0.79
C VAL A 32 9.67 -3.38 -1.63
N ALA A 33 8.81 -4.27 -1.14
CA ALA A 33 7.58 -4.67 -1.83
C ALA A 33 6.64 -3.48 -2.05
N TRP A 34 6.45 -2.62 -1.04
CA TRP A 34 5.66 -1.40 -1.16
C TRP A 34 6.20 -0.48 -2.27
N THR A 35 7.51 -0.22 -2.27
CA THR A 35 8.15 0.66 -3.25
C THR A 35 7.96 0.12 -4.67
N PHE A 36 8.14 -1.18 -4.87
CA PHE A 36 7.97 -1.81 -6.18
C PHE A 36 6.53 -1.76 -6.67
N VAL A 37 5.56 -2.09 -5.80
CA VAL A 37 4.14 -2.05 -6.15
C VAL A 37 3.67 -0.62 -6.40
N PHE A 38 4.14 0.36 -5.61
CA PHE A 38 3.87 1.78 -5.85
C PHE A 38 4.39 2.22 -7.22
N ALA A 39 5.66 1.90 -7.54
CA ALA A 39 6.25 2.23 -8.83
C ALA A 39 5.49 1.58 -10.00
N ALA A 40 5.10 0.31 -9.89
CA ALA A 40 4.32 -0.38 -10.91
C ALA A 40 2.94 0.26 -11.13
N ASN A 41 2.25 0.63 -10.03
CA ASN A 41 0.94 1.30 -10.08
C ASN A 41 1.00 2.74 -10.63
N LEU A 42 2.19 3.32 -10.77
CA LEU A 42 2.36 4.64 -11.37
C LEU A 42 2.55 4.60 -12.89
N ILE A 43 2.87 3.46 -13.47
CA ILE A 43 3.15 3.35 -14.92
C ILE A 43 1.94 3.83 -15.72
N VAL A 44 0.75 3.31 -15.43
CA VAL A 44 -0.47 3.66 -16.16
C VAL A 44 -0.85 5.13 -15.94
N PRO A 45 -1.01 5.64 -14.70
CA PRO A 45 -1.31 7.05 -14.48
C PRO A 45 -0.29 8.02 -15.08
N LEU A 46 1.01 7.68 -15.07
CA LEU A 46 2.04 8.53 -15.69
C LEU A 46 1.94 8.50 -17.22
N LEU A 47 1.75 7.33 -17.85
CA LEU A 47 1.63 7.26 -19.30
C LEU A 47 0.43 8.07 -19.83
N PHE A 48 -0.72 7.99 -19.15
CA PHE A 48 -1.92 8.74 -19.55
C PHE A 48 -1.89 10.19 -19.07
N GLY A 49 -1.40 10.45 -17.86
CA GLY A 49 -1.41 11.78 -17.24
C GLY A 49 -0.28 12.69 -17.71
N TRP A 50 0.85 12.16 -18.19
CA TRP A 50 1.98 12.98 -18.62
C TRP A 50 1.68 13.77 -19.90
N GLY A 51 0.95 13.17 -20.85
CA GLY A 51 0.59 13.82 -22.11
C GLY A 51 -0.52 14.87 -21.98
N LEU A 52 -1.36 14.77 -20.95
CA LEU A 52 -2.52 15.67 -20.73
C LEU A 52 -2.15 16.99 -20.07
N THR A 53 -0.96 17.09 -19.51
CA THR A 53 -0.53 18.25 -18.74
C THR A 53 0.58 18.98 -19.48
N GLN A 54 0.36 20.26 -19.77
CA GLN A 54 1.41 21.15 -20.22
C GLN A 54 2.46 21.35 -19.11
N ASP A 55 3.56 22.07 -19.37
CA ASP A 55 4.71 22.17 -18.46
C ASP A 55 4.36 22.64 -17.03
N HIS A 56 3.23 23.33 -16.87
CA HIS A 56 2.68 23.77 -15.59
C HIS A 56 1.85 22.64 -14.98
N GLY A 57 2.22 22.17 -13.78
CA GLY A 57 1.54 21.07 -13.08
C GLY A 57 2.41 19.83 -12.86
N ARG A 58 3.65 19.78 -13.36
CA ARG A 58 4.54 18.64 -13.13
C ARG A 58 5.08 18.60 -11.70
N THR A 59 5.37 19.76 -11.13
CA THR A 59 5.98 19.87 -9.80
C THR A 59 4.99 19.43 -8.73
N GLY A 60 3.75 19.91 -8.78
CA GLY A 60 2.69 19.53 -7.87
C GLY A 60 2.41 18.03 -7.87
N ARG A 61 2.42 17.40 -9.05
CA ARG A 61 2.27 15.94 -9.16
C ARG A 61 3.44 15.20 -8.53
N LEU A 62 4.68 15.59 -8.82
CA LEU A 62 5.85 14.96 -8.22
C LEU A 62 5.83 15.09 -6.69
N VAL A 63 5.45 16.25 -6.15
CA VAL A 63 5.31 16.45 -4.69
C VAL A 63 4.27 15.51 -4.10
N ALA A 64 3.10 15.36 -4.74
CA ALA A 64 2.07 14.41 -4.30
C ALA A 64 2.57 12.96 -4.33
N LEU A 65 3.27 12.56 -5.39
CA LEU A 65 3.83 11.20 -5.52
C LEU A 65 4.86 10.89 -4.44
N VAL A 66 5.80 11.81 -4.18
CA VAL A 66 6.77 11.68 -3.09
C VAL A 66 6.06 11.61 -1.73
N GLY A 67 5.01 12.42 -1.55
CA GLY A 67 4.17 12.38 -0.35
C GLY A 67 3.52 11.01 -0.13
N PHE A 68 2.93 10.41 -1.16
CA PHE A 68 2.33 9.08 -1.07
C PHE A 68 3.37 7.98 -0.81
N LEU A 69 4.52 8.04 -1.48
CA LEU A 69 5.61 7.11 -1.24
C LEU A 69 6.06 7.18 0.22
N GLY A 70 6.34 8.39 0.72
CA GLY A 70 6.73 8.63 2.11
C GLY A 70 5.69 8.17 3.13
N ALA A 71 4.41 8.49 2.89
CA ALA A 71 3.30 8.07 3.75
C ALA A 71 3.16 6.54 3.79
N GLY A 72 3.29 5.87 2.64
CA GLY A 72 3.25 4.42 2.55
C GLY A 72 4.45 3.75 3.24
N CYS A 73 5.64 4.34 3.12
CA CYS A 73 6.83 3.91 3.87
C CYS A 73 6.61 4.03 5.37
N ALA A 74 6.12 5.17 5.87
CA ALA A 74 5.80 5.37 7.28
C ALA A 74 4.71 4.39 7.77
N PHE A 75 3.73 4.08 6.92
CA PHE A 75 2.69 3.09 7.20
C PHE A 75 3.25 1.66 7.31
N CYS A 76 4.19 1.28 6.44
CA CYS A 76 4.89 0.00 6.51
C CYS A 76 5.66 -0.17 7.82
N LEU A 77 6.29 0.91 8.30
CA LEU A 77 7.01 0.92 9.58
C LEU A 77 6.05 0.83 10.78
N SER A 78 4.92 1.54 10.73
CA SER A 78 4.01 1.64 11.88
C SER A 78 3.09 0.41 12.03
N ARG A 79 2.69 -0.21 10.91
CA ARG A 79 1.67 -1.29 10.90
C ARG A 79 2.00 -2.38 9.86
N PRO A 80 3.01 -3.23 10.10
CA PRO A 80 3.50 -4.20 9.11
C PRO A 80 2.43 -5.19 8.64
N ILE A 81 1.54 -5.65 9.53
CA ILE A 81 0.45 -6.59 9.18
C ILE A 81 -0.55 -5.93 8.22
N ALA A 82 -0.96 -4.69 8.52
CA ALA A 82 -1.89 -3.95 7.67
C ALA A 82 -1.23 -3.58 6.33
N ALA A 83 0.06 -3.21 6.35
CA ALA A 83 0.85 -2.93 5.16
C ALA A 83 0.91 -4.14 4.22
N ARG A 84 1.19 -5.36 4.73
CA ARG A 84 1.19 -6.58 3.89
C ARG A 84 -0.16 -6.83 3.20
N LYS A 85 -1.28 -6.63 3.91
CA LYS A 85 -2.62 -6.73 3.31
C LYS A 85 -2.83 -5.66 2.23
N SER A 86 -2.40 -4.44 2.50
CA SER A 86 -2.49 -3.32 1.54
C SER A 86 -1.63 -3.55 0.29
N ILE A 87 -0.41 -4.09 0.44
CA ILE A 87 0.48 -4.45 -0.67
C ILE A 87 -0.19 -5.51 -1.55
N ALA A 88 -0.75 -6.57 -0.96
CA ALA A 88 -1.47 -7.59 -1.72
C ALA A 88 -2.67 -7.01 -2.49
N GLY A 89 -3.46 -6.15 -1.85
CA GLY A 89 -4.55 -5.43 -2.51
C GLY A 89 -4.07 -4.47 -3.61
N SER A 90 -2.92 -3.82 -3.42
CA SER A 90 -2.31 -2.91 -4.39
C SER A 90 -1.80 -3.64 -5.63
N VAL A 91 -1.40 -4.91 -5.52
CA VAL A 91 -1.10 -5.76 -6.68
C VAL A 91 -2.36 -6.03 -7.50
N ILE A 92 -3.48 -6.36 -6.84
CA ILE A 92 -4.78 -6.57 -7.51
C ILE A 92 -5.21 -5.28 -8.23
N THR A 93 -5.10 -4.14 -7.55
CA THR A 93 -5.40 -2.83 -8.14
C THR A 93 -4.49 -2.54 -9.33
N GLY A 94 -3.18 -2.82 -9.24
CA GLY A 94 -2.25 -2.61 -10.36
C GLY A 94 -2.57 -3.48 -11.57
N VAL A 95 -2.95 -4.74 -11.36
CA VAL A 95 -3.39 -5.64 -12.44
C VAL A 95 -4.69 -5.13 -13.06
N SER A 96 -5.62 -4.61 -12.26
CA SER A 96 -6.86 -4.06 -12.80
C SER A 96 -6.67 -2.76 -13.56
N GLN A 97 -5.60 -1.99 -13.30
CA GLN A 97 -5.26 -0.80 -14.11
C GLN A 97 -4.94 -1.11 -15.57
N VAL A 98 -4.56 -2.36 -15.91
CA VAL A 98 -4.36 -2.81 -17.31
C VAL A 98 -5.64 -2.68 -18.12
N PHE A 99 -6.80 -2.83 -17.48
CA PHE A 99 -8.10 -2.56 -18.08
C PHE A 99 -8.57 -1.17 -17.63
N PRO A 100 -8.68 -0.18 -18.53
CA PRO A 100 -9.01 1.21 -18.17
C PRO A 100 -10.44 1.40 -17.63
N ILE A 101 -11.16 0.33 -17.28
CA ILE A 101 -12.52 0.36 -16.74
C ILE A 101 -12.55 1.11 -15.40
N LEU A 102 -11.64 0.79 -14.47
CA LEU A 102 -11.58 1.49 -13.19
C LEU A 102 -11.17 2.95 -13.35
N HIS A 103 -10.29 3.24 -14.31
CA HIS A 103 -9.90 4.61 -14.61
C HIS A 103 -11.06 5.43 -15.16
N ILE A 104 -11.86 4.88 -16.09
CA ILE A 104 -13.05 5.53 -16.63
C ILE A 104 -14.06 5.82 -15.52
N ILE A 105 -14.38 4.83 -14.67
CA ILE A 105 -15.32 5.01 -13.55
C ILE A 105 -14.77 6.03 -12.54
N SER A 106 -13.48 5.96 -12.22
CA SER A 106 -12.86 6.91 -11.29
C SER A 106 -12.81 8.33 -11.87
N GLY A 107 -12.64 8.45 -13.18
CA GLY A 107 -12.68 9.72 -13.91
C GLY A 107 -14.05 10.36 -13.78
N GLU A 108 -15.12 9.61 -14.06
CA GLU A 108 -16.51 10.07 -13.91
C GLU A 108 -16.83 10.51 -12.47
N ILE A 109 -16.49 9.68 -11.47
CA ILE A 109 -16.73 10.01 -10.05
C ILE A 109 -15.95 11.27 -9.65
N THR A 110 -14.70 11.38 -10.08
CA THR A 110 -13.85 12.54 -9.78
C THR A 110 -14.41 13.80 -10.41
N LEU A 111 -14.88 13.73 -11.66
CA LEU A 111 -15.52 14.84 -12.35
C LEU A 111 -16.77 15.30 -11.59
N GLU A 112 -17.61 14.36 -11.16
CA GLU A 112 -18.82 14.67 -10.39
C GLU A 112 -18.52 15.32 -9.03
N ILE A 113 -17.55 14.78 -8.28
CA ILE A 113 -17.12 15.36 -6.99
C ILE A 113 -16.57 16.77 -7.22
N THR A 114 -15.65 16.92 -8.15
CA THR A 114 -14.99 18.20 -8.41
C THR A 114 -16.00 19.28 -8.86
N LEU A 115 -16.98 18.92 -9.69
CA LEU A 115 -18.09 19.79 -10.09
C LEU A 115 -18.96 20.19 -8.89
N ARG A 116 -19.33 19.23 -8.03
CA ARG A 116 -20.22 19.48 -6.88
C ARG A 116 -19.57 20.36 -5.81
N PHE A 117 -18.26 20.22 -5.59
CA PHE A 117 -17.54 20.97 -4.56
C PHE A 117 -16.88 22.25 -5.08
N GLY A 118 -16.95 22.52 -6.39
CA GLY A 118 -16.40 23.76 -6.98
C GLY A 118 -14.87 23.83 -6.94
N PHE A 119 -14.18 22.69 -6.86
CA PHE A 119 -12.72 22.65 -6.77
C PHE A 119 -12.02 22.92 -8.11
N VAL A 120 -12.72 22.77 -9.24
CA VAL A 120 -12.20 23.13 -10.56
C VAL A 120 -13.15 24.13 -11.21
N VAL A 121 -12.60 25.29 -11.53
CA VAL A 121 -13.26 26.26 -12.38
C VAL A 121 -13.10 25.76 -13.82
N ILE A 122 -14.17 25.24 -14.38
CA ILE A 122 -14.19 24.92 -15.81
C ILE A 122 -14.16 26.25 -16.55
N ASN A 123 -13.02 26.59 -17.14
CA ASN A 123 -12.96 27.64 -18.14
C ASN A 123 -13.52 27.06 -19.44
N ASP A 124 -14.78 27.40 -19.76
CA ASP A 124 -15.48 27.01 -20.99
C ASP A 124 -14.81 27.51 -22.29
N ALA A 125 -13.70 28.26 -22.19
CA ALA A 125 -12.99 28.85 -23.32
C ALA A 125 -12.12 27.87 -24.12
N SER A 126 -11.89 26.64 -23.63
CA SER A 126 -11.08 25.64 -24.34
C SER A 126 -11.96 24.56 -24.98
N PRO A 127 -12.12 24.54 -26.32
CA PRO A 127 -13.02 23.61 -27.01
C PRO A 127 -12.57 22.14 -26.99
N MET A 128 -11.42 21.81 -26.35
CA MET A 128 -10.88 20.45 -26.31
C MET A 128 -10.32 19.97 -24.96
N GLY A 129 -10.42 20.72 -23.87
CA GLY A 129 -10.03 20.17 -22.58
C GLY A 129 -9.87 21.17 -21.45
N HIS A 130 -10.21 20.72 -20.24
CA HIS A 130 -9.86 21.37 -18.99
C HIS A 130 -8.34 21.52 -18.91
N ASP A 131 -7.83 22.74 -19.14
CA ASP A 131 -6.41 23.01 -19.06
C ASP A 131 -6.03 23.17 -17.59
N VAL A 132 -5.45 22.11 -17.01
CA VAL A 132 -4.94 22.10 -15.63
C VAL A 132 -3.66 22.93 -15.60
N SER A 133 -3.82 24.24 -15.48
CA SER A 133 -2.72 25.20 -15.62
C SER A 133 -1.98 25.42 -14.30
N GLY A 134 -2.57 25.01 -13.16
CA GLY A 134 -2.00 25.23 -11.84
C GLY A 134 -1.18 24.05 -11.31
N GLU A 135 -0.01 24.34 -10.70
CA GLU A 135 0.74 23.36 -9.89
C GLU A 135 -0.11 22.78 -8.75
N ALA A 136 -0.94 23.61 -8.12
CA ALA A 136 -1.87 23.19 -7.07
C ALA A 136 -2.96 22.24 -7.60
N GLU A 137 -3.43 22.44 -8.83
CA GLU A 137 -4.46 21.59 -9.44
C GLU A 137 -3.89 20.22 -9.80
N GLY A 138 -2.68 20.17 -10.36
CA GLY A 138 -1.97 18.91 -10.61
C GLY A 138 -1.69 18.12 -9.32
N PHE A 139 -1.29 18.82 -8.25
CA PHE A 139 -1.16 18.23 -6.91
C PHE A 139 -2.48 17.65 -6.41
N LEU A 140 -3.56 18.44 -6.44
CA LEU A 140 -4.87 18.02 -5.93
C LEU A 140 -5.44 16.84 -6.71
N LEU A 141 -5.34 16.87 -8.04
CA LEU A 141 -5.78 15.77 -8.90
C LEU A 141 -5.04 14.47 -8.56
N THR A 142 -3.71 14.54 -8.38
CA THR A 142 -2.91 13.37 -7.99
C THR A 142 -3.26 12.88 -6.60
N LEU A 143 -3.56 13.79 -5.68
CA LEU A 143 -4.00 13.44 -4.34
C LEU A 143 -5.34 12.68 -4.38
N ILE A 144 -6.30 13.17 -5.16
CA ILE A 144 -7.61 12.51 -5.31
C ILE A 144 -7.45 11.13 -5.94
N VAL A 145 -6.75 11.03 -7.06
CA VAL A 145 -6.51 9.75 -7.75
C VAL A 145 -5.75 8.77 -6.87
N GLY A 146 -4.67 9.23 -6.22
CA GLY A 146 -3.88 8.41 -5.30
C GLY A 146 -4.69 7.90 -4.11
N CYS A 147 -5.51 8.76 -3.48
CA CYS A 147 -6.40 8.36 -2.39
C CYS A 147 -7.43 7.32 -2.85
N THR A 148 -8.05 7.51 -4.02
CA THR A 148 -9.01 6.55 -4.59
C THR A 148 -8.35 5.19 -4.81
N LEU A 149 -7.16 5.16 -5.43
CA LEU A 149 -6.41 3.92 -5.65
C LEU A 149 -6.03 3.23 -4.33
N LEU A 150 -5.62 3.99 -3.32
CA LEU A 150 -5.33 3.48 -1.98
C LEU A 150 -6.56 2.87 -1.31
N VAL A 151 -7.72 3.53 -1.41
CA VAL A 151 -8.99 2.99 -0.87
C VAL A 151 -9.37 1.69 -1.58
N CYS A 152 -9.27 1.66 -2.92
CA CYS A 152 -9.50 0.44 -3.70
C CYS A 152 -8.55 -0.69 -3.31
N ALA A 153 -7.24 -0.39 -3.19
CA ALA A 153 -6.23 -1.35 -2.77
C ALA A 153 -6.49 -1.87 -1.34
N ALA A 154 -6.80 -0.99 -0.41
CA ALA A 154 -7.14 -1.38 0.96
C ALA A 154 -8.39 -2.27 0.99
N GLY A 155 -9.44 -1.90 0.24
CA GLY A 155 -10.66 -2.69 0.12
C GLY A 155 -10.41 -4.07 -0.47
N ALA A 156 -9.66 -4.15 -1.58
CA ALA A 156 -9.27 -5.42 -2.20
C ALA A 156 -8.42 -6.29 -1.25
N GLY A 157 -7.49 -5.68 -0.52
CA GLY A 157 -6.66 -6.38 0.47
C GLY A 157 -7.47 -6.92 1.65
N GLN A 158 -8.47 -6.18 2.13
CA GLN A 158 -9.38 -6.65 3.17
C GLN A 158 -10.28 -7.76 2.68
N LEU A 159 -10.85 -7.62 1.47
CA LEU A 159 -11.67 -8.66 0.85
C LEU A 159 -10.86 -9.95 0.66
N LEU A 160 -9.62 -9.85 0.17
CA LEU A 160 -8.73 -11.00 0.01
C LEU A 160 -8.42 -11.64 1.37
N GLY A 161 -8.15 -10.84 2.40
CA GLY A 161 -7.92 -11.34 3.76
C GLY A 161 -9.14 -11.98 4.40
N PHE A 162 -10.35 -11.61 3.98
CA PHE A 162 -11.59 -12.25 4.40
C PHE A 162 -11.82 -13.57 3.66
N LEU A 163 -11.53 -13.62 2.36
CA LEU A 163 -11.69 -14.81 1.52
C LEU A 163 -10.62 -15.87 1.76
N LEU A 164 -9.38 -15.47 2.06
CA LEU A 164 -8.27 -16.37 2.32
C LEU A 164 -8.17 -16.69 3.82
N PRO A 165 -8.38 -17.95 4.24
CA PRO A 165 -8.26 -18.32 5.65
C PRO A 165 -6.83 -18.09 6.15
N ALA A 166 -6.69 -17.46 7.31
CA ALA A 166 -5.39 -17.11 7.91
C ALA A 166 -4.42 -18.30 8.05
N SER A 167 -4.96 -19.51 8.15
CA SER A 167 -4.19 -20.77 8.22
C SER A 167 -3.34 -21.04 6.97
N TRP A 168 -3.74 -20.54 5.80
CA TRP A 168 -2.95 -20.67 4.57
C TRP A 168 -1.71 -19.79 4.55
N LEU A 169 -1.78 -18.61 5.19
CA LEU A 169 -0.69 -17.64 5.24
C LEU A 169 0.43 -18.06 6.21
N ILE A 170 0.06 -18.66 7.34
CA ILE A 170 1.04 -19.11 8.35
C ILE A 170 1.83 -20.32 7.82
N ARG A 171 1.14 -21.31 7.24
CA ARG A 171 1.75 -22.58 6.78
C ARG A 171 2.86 -22.41 5.72
N ASN A 172 2.83 -21.36 4.92
CA ASN A 172 3.87 -21.12 3.91
C ASN A 172 5.11 -20.42 4.48
N SER A 173 4.98 -19.67 5.56
CA SER A 173 6.11 -18.97 6.19
C SER A 173 7.09 -19.97 6.83
N ASP A 174 6.56 -21.03 7.44
CA ASP A 174 7.35 -22.08 8.08
C ASP A 174 8.22 -22.87 7.07
N LYS A 175 7.71 -23.04 5.84
CA LYS A 175 8.44 -23.77 4.78
C LYS A 175 9.61 -22.97 4.20
N VAL A 176 9.50 -21.64 4.17
CA VAL A 176 10.57 -20.77 3.67
C VAL A 176 11.71 -20.70 4.69
N LEU A 177 11.39 -20.74 5.99
CA LEU A 177 12.40 -20.74 7.05
C LEU A 177 13.14 -22.08 7.18
N SER A 178 12.48 -23.21 6.91
CA SER A 178 13.11 -24.53 6.99
C SER A 178 14.00 -24.89 5.80
N THR A 179 13.90 -24.14 4.70
CA THR A 179 14.68 -24.41 3.47
C THR A 179 15.94 -23.59 3.35
N ASN A 180 16.27 -22.75 4.34
CA ASN A 180 17.55 -22.03 4.37
C ASN A 180 18.57 -22.90 5.14
N PRO A 181 19.44 -23.68 4.44
CA PRO A 181 20.42 -24.51 5.12
C PRO A 181 21.32 -23.62 5.97
N GLN A 182 21.47 -23.98 7.24
CA GLN A 182 22.40 -23.33 8.16
C GLN A 182 23.77 -23.24 7.47
N PRO A 183 24.39 -22.05 7.39
CA PRO A 183 25.73 -21.93 6.84
C PRO A 183 26.67 -22.75 7.72
N HIS A 184 27.16 -23.88 7.19
CA HIS A 184 28.22 -24.65 7.81
C HIS A 184 29.49 -23.80 7.80
N SER A 185 29.77 -23.16 8.93
CA SER A 185 31.03 -22.51 9.25
C SER A 185 32.06 -23.53 9.71
#